data_AF-A0A7S3DE54-F1
#
_entry.id   AF-A0A7S3DE54-F1
#
_cell.length_a   1.000
_cell.length_b   1.000
_cell.length_c   1.000
_cell.angle_alpha   90.00
_cell.angle_beta   90.00
_cell.angle_gamma   90.00
#
_symmetry.space_group_name_H-M   'P 1'
#
loop_
_entity.id
_entity.type
_entity.pdbx_description
1 polymer ?
#
loop_
_entity_poly.entity_id
_entity_poly.type
_entity_poly.pdbx_seq_one_letter_code
_entity_poly.pdbx_strand_id
1 'polypeptide(L)'
;MAKFGEGDPRWIVEHRDDGHNVNGWHWTEKDRTKWAKTFFENQLCKEYRQEEAGGWTYVVKVKSVKSCTGDAVVRNRKGKKVCGYDFQLKLEWEGKVLSSDLEGDNTDIGALKGTLEIPEFADDEENFEVLVKCKSITDDVQQKIRNLVDHTVTEGIRSVLGTFHEALLDCDAR
;
A
#
# COMPACT_ATOMS: atom_id res chain seq x y z
N MET A 1 -46.97 40.77 -6.88
CA MET A 1 -47.28 39.47 -6.26
C MET A 1 -47.11 38.42 -7.34
N ALA A 2 -46.25 37.43 -7.15
CA ALA A 2 -46.06 36.36 -8.12
C ALA A 2 -47.31 35.47 -8.16
N LYS A 3 -47.79 35.15 -9.37
CA LYS A 3 -48.98 34.30 -9.56
C LYS A 3 -48.60 32.84 -9.31
N PHE A 4 -49.41 32.13 -8.53
CA PHE A 4 -49.23 30.71 -8.24
C PHE A 4 -49.39 29.90 -9.53
N GLY A 5 -48.30 29.26 -10.00
CA GLY A 5 -48.32 28.35 -11.15
C GLY A 5 -47.50 28.79 -12.38
N GLU A 6 -46.95 30.00 -12.41
CA GLU A 6 -46.02 30.42 -13.47
C GLU A 6 -44.57 30.32 -12.94
N GLY A 7 -43.92 29.20 -13.18
CA GLY A 7 -42.49 29.03 -12.92
C GLY A 7 -41.67 29.95 -13.84
N ASP A 8 -40.74 30.71 -13.26
CA ASP A 8 -39.86 31.61 -14.01
C ASP A 8 -39.00 30.81 -15.01
N PRO A 9 -38.97 31.16 -16.31
CA PRO A 9 -38.18 30.44 -17.32
C PRO A 9 -36.66 30.51 -17.10
N ARG A 10 -36.18 31.33 -16.16
CA ARG A 10 -34.77 31.31 -15.69
C ARG A 10 -34.49 30.18 -14.70
N TRP A 11 -35.52 29.52 -14.19
CA TRP A 11 -35.41 28.38 -13.28
C TRP A 11 -35.55 27.08 -14.08
N ILE A 12 -34.44 26.68 -14.72
CA ILE A 12 -34.28 25.31 -15.23
C ILE A 12 -33.83 24.45 -14.06
N VAL A 13 -34.76 24.10 -13.19
CA VAL A 13 -34.58 22.93 -12.32
C VAL A 13 -35.64 21.93 -12.76
N GLU A 14 -35.37 21.29 -13.90
CA GLU A 14 -36.05 20.05 -14.24
C GLU A 14 -35.64 19.01 -13.20
N HIS A 15 -36.61 18.44 -12.50
CA HIS A 15 -36.40 17.20 -11.75
C HIS A 15 -35.99 16.12 -12.75
N ARG A 16 -34.69 15.90 -12.83
CA ARG A 16 -34.08 14.81 -13.57
C ARG A 16 -34.18 13.54 -12.73
N ASP A 17 -35.05 12.61 -13.15
CA ASP A 17 -35.22 11.28 -12.55
C ASP A 17 -33.96 10.41 -12.64
N ASP A 18 -32.97 10.84 -13.44
CA ASP A 18 -31.73 10.12 -13.73
C ASP A 18 -30.72 10.09 -12.57
N GLY A 19 -30.95 10.82 -11.46
CA GLY A 19 -30.16 10.72 -10.22
C GLY A 19 -28.65 10.91 -10.41
N HIS A 20 -28.24 11.44 -11.56
CA HIS A 20 -26.87 11.37 -12.02
C HIS A 20 -26.07 12.48 -11.35
N ASN A 21 -24.96 12.14 -10.71
CA ASN A 21 -24.08 13.13 -10.07
C ASN A 21 -23.26 13.86 -11.15
N VAL A 22 -23.92 14.75 -11.89
CA VAL A 22 -23.29 15.59 -12.91
C VAL A 22 -22.20 16.42 -12.23
N ASN A 23 -20.97 16.29 -12.72
CA ASN A 23 -19.76 16.99 -12.25
C ASN A 23 -19.36 16.75 -10.78
N GLY A 24 -19.83 15.68 -10.11
CA GLY A 24 -19.40 15.39 -8.74
C GLY A 24 -19.84 16.44 -7.71
N TRP A 25 -20.97 17.10 -7.97
CA TRP A 25 -21.48 18.20 -7.16
C TRP A 25 -22.21 17.72 -5.89
N HIS A 26 -22.82 16.53 -5.94
CA HIS A 26 -23.42 15.87 -4.79
C HIS A 26 -22.38 15.03 -4.05
N TRP A 27 -22.50 14.99 -2.72
CA TRP A 27 -21.68 14.15 -1.87
C TRP A 27 -21.82 12.69 -2.29
N THR A 28 -20.70 12.05 -2.57
CA THR A 28 -20.63 10.59 -2.74
C THR A 28 -19.48 10.07 -1.93
N GLU A 29 -19.72 9.00 -1.18
CA GLU A 29 -18.71 8.25 -0.46
C GLU A 29 -18.67 6.84 -1.04
N LYS A 30 -17.46 6.36 -1.33
CA LYS A 30 -17.24 5.00 -1.81
C LYS A 30 -16.21 4.32 -0.93
N ASP A 31 -16.57 3.15 -0.43
CA ASP A 31 -15.64 2.25 0.23
C ASP A 31 -14.62 1.70 -0.78
N ARG A 32 -13.34 1.85 -0.45
CA ARG A 32 -12.16 1.41 -1.20
C ARG A 32 -11.27 0.47 -0.40
N THR A 33 -11.73 -0.01 0.76
CA THR A 33 -11.02 -0.97 1.60
C THR A 33 -10.60 -2.22 0.84
N LYS A 34 -11.49 -2.76 0.00
CA LYS A 34 -11.17 -3.95 -0.83
C LYS A 34 -10.08 -3.65 -1.86
N TRP A 35 -10.16 -2.49 -2.51
CA TRP A 35 -9.14 -2.05 -3.47
C TRP A 35 -7.79 -1.85 -2.77
N ALA A 36 -7.77 -1.21 -1.61
CA ALA A 36 -6.57 -0.97 -0.82
C ALA A 36 -5.88 -2.27 -0.41
N LYS A 37 -6.64 -3.26 0.07
CA LYS A 37 -6.11 -4.60 0.41
C LYS A 37 -5.42 -5.25 -0.80
N THR A 38 -6.07 -5.24 -1.96
CA THR A 38 -5.49 -5.76 -3.20
C THR A 38 -4.27 -4.95 -3.66
N PHE A 39 -4.27 -3.63 -3.48
CA PHE A 39 -3.11 -2.79 -3.76
C PHE A 39 -1.91 -3.20 -2.90
N PHE A 40 -2.10 -3.37 -1.59
CA PHE A 40 -1.03 -3.78 -0.68
C PHE A 40 -0.48 -5.16 -1.02
N GLU A 41 -1.34 -6.14 -1.30
CA GLU A 41 -0.92 -7.49 -1.72
C GLU A 41 -0.07 -7.45 -2.99
N ASN A 42 -0.46 -6.66 -3.99
CA ASN A 42 0.24 -6.60 -5.26
C ASN A 42 1.53 -5.78 -5.20
N GLN A 43 1.53 -4.66 -4.45
CA GLN A 43 2.62 -3.68 -4.50
C GLN A 43 3.68 -3.91 -3.42
N LEU A 44 3.33 -4.51 -2.28
CA LEU A 44 4.28 -4.78 -1.19
C LEU A 44 4.99 -6.13 -1.33
N CYS A 45 4.40 -7.11 -2.01
CA CYS A 45 4.99 -8.44 -2.20
C CYS A 45 6.06 -8.42 -3.31
N LYS A 46 7.22 -7.83 -3.00
CA LYS A 46 8.37 -7.68 -3.90
C LYS A 46 9.58 -8.45 -3.40
N GLU A 47 10.48 -8.74 -4.32
CA GLU A 47 11.80 -9.32 -4.05
C GLU A 47 12.87 -8.25 -4.22
N TYR A 48 13.79 -8.20 -3.26
CA TYR A 48 14.92 -7.28 -3.19
C TYR A 48 16.20 -8.11 -3.26
N ARG A 49 17.15 -7.67 -4.09
CA ARG A 49 18.43 -8.36 -4.30
C ARG A 49 19.58 -7.40 -4.10
N GLN A 50 20.61 -7.86 -3.41
CA GLN A 50 21.88 -7.15 -3.25
C GLN A 50 23.04 -8.11 -3.53
N GLU A 51 23.84 -7.78 -4.54
CA GLU A 51 25.05 -8.53 -4.90
C GLU A 51 26.26 -7.95 -4.13
N GLU A 52 27.07 -8.82 -3.55
CA GLU A 52 28.34 -8.48 -2.90
C GLU A 52 29.54 -8.99 -3.71
N ALA A 53 30.70 -8.39 -3.47
CA ALA A 53 31.96 -8.85 -4.03
C ALA A 53 32.24 -10.30 -3.58
N GLY A 54 32.57 -11.17 -4.54
CA GLY A 54 32.84 -12.59 -4.29
C GLY A 54 31.67 -13.54 -4.57
N GLY A 55 30.68 -13.13 -5.38
CA GLY A 55 29.67 -14.05 -5.90
C GLY A 55 28.47 -14.33 -4.98
N TRP A 56 28.40 -13.63 -3.84
CA TRP A 56 27.30 -13.75 -2.88
C TRP A 56 26.17 -12.78 -3.25
N THR A 57 24.95 -13.30 -3.34
CA THR A 57 23.74 -12.52 -3.59
C THR A 57 22.76 -12.70 -2.44
N TYR A 58 22.47 -11.61 -1.73
CA TYR A 58 21.47 -11.58 -0.67
C TYR A 58 20.12 -11.29 -1.30
N VAL A 59 19.15 -12.16 -1.07
CA VAL A 59 17.80 -12.05 -1.62
C VAL A 59 16.82 -11.99 -0.47
N VAL A 60 16.02 -10.93 -0.40
CA VAL A 60 14.93 -10.79 0.57
C VAL A 60 13.62 -10.65 -0.18
N LYS A 61 12.66 -11.50 0.16
CA LYS A 61 11.34 -11.55 -0.45
C LYS A 61 10.27 -11.28 0.58
N VAL A 62 9.43 -10.29 0.33
CA VAL A 62 8.16 -10.12 1.03
C VAL A 62 7.18 -11.13 0.43
N LYS A 63 6.76 -12.11 1.23
CA LYS A 63 5.94 -13.24 0.77
C LYS A 63 4.49 -12.87 0.54
N SER A 64 3.91 -12.24 1.54
CA SER A 64 2.47 -12.05 1.64
C SER A 64 2.14 -11.01 2.70
N VAL A 65 1.00 -10.37 2.53
CA VAL A 65 0.33 -9.59 3.57
C VAL A 65 -0.40 -10.58 4.48
N LYS A 66 0.07 -10.73 5.72
CA LYS A 66 -0.51 -11.63 6.71
C LYS A 66 -1.80 -11.09 7.31
N SER A 67 -1.82 -9.78 7.57
CA SER A 67 -3.02 -9.08 8.03
C SER A 67 -3.02 -7.65 7.51
N CYS A 68 -4.18 -7.21 7.07
CA CYS A 68 -4.47 -5.83 6.70
C CYS A 68 -5.81 -5.46 7.34
N THR A 69 -5.75 -4.75 8.44
CA THR A 69 -6.92 -4.29 9.20
C THR A 69 -7.03 -2.79 9.03
N GLY A 70 -8.22 -2.27 8.81
CA GLY A 70 -8.43 -0.87 8.51
C GLY A 70 -9.39 -0.67 7.34
N ASP A 71 -9.57 0.59 6.99
CA ASP A 71 -10.50 1.03 5.96
C ASP A 71 -9.93 2.15 5.11
N ALA A 72 -10.47 2.25 3.90
CA ALA A 72 -10.19 3.34 2.98
C ALA A 72 -11.48 3.81 2.35
N VAL A 73 -11.67 5.12 2.30
CA VAL A 73 -12.84 5.74 1.69
C VAL A 73 -12.41 6.86 0.76
N VAL A 74 -13.10 6.97 -0.37
CA VAL A 74 -12.95 8.09 -1.29
C VAL A 74 -14.26 8.85 -1.35
N ARG A 75 -14.18 10.14 -1.12
CA ARG A 75 -15.29 11.08 -1.06
C ARG A 75 -15.15 12.09 -2.17
N ASN A 76 -16.25 12.49 -2.77
CA ASN A 76 -16.28 13.58 -3.74
C ASN A 76 -17.17 14.70 -3.22
N ARG A 77 -16.63 15.93 -3.22
CA ARG A 77 -17.37 17.14 -2.85
C ARG A 77 -17.00 18.27 -3.79
N LYS A 78 -17.99 18.81 -4.51
CA LYS A 78 -17.80 19.95 -5.44
C LYS A 78 -16.70 19.70 -6.48
N GLY A 79 -16.62 18.48 -7.00
CA GLY A 79 -15.59 18.08 -7.97
C GLY A 79 -14.19 17.85 -7.40
N LYS A 80 -14.00 17.97 -6.08
CA LYS A 80 -12.75 17.60 -5.40
C LYS A 80 -12.90 16.22 -4.78
N LYS A 81 -12.03 15.29 -5.20
CA LYS A 81 -11.86 14.01 -4.51
C LYS A 81 -11.03 14.22 -3.25
N VAL A 82 -11.44 13.58 -2.17
CA VAL A 82 -10.72 13.51 -0.89
C VAL A 82 -10.76 12.07 -0.47
N CYS A 83 -9.63 11.50 -0.09
CA CYS A 83 -9.59 10.17 0.52
C CYS A 83 -9.37 10.30 2.03
N GLY A 84 -9.72 9.25 2.76
CA GLY A 84 -9.29 9.01 4.12
C GLY A 84 -8.99 7.53 4.25
N TYR A 85 -7.96 7.19 5.00
CA TYR A 85 -7.58 5.81 5.22
C TYR A 85 -6.85 5.65 6.55
N ASP A 86 -7.01 4.48 7.14
CA ASP A 86 -6.28 4.05 8.33
C ASP A 86 -6.08 2.54 8.19
N PHE A 87 -4.82 2.10 8.20
CA PHE A 87 -4.46 0.70 8.13
C PHE A 87 -3.39 0.29 9.15
N GLN A 88 -3.59 -0.90 9.70
CA GLN A 88 -2.57 -1.69 10.35
C GLN A 88 -2.17 -2.85 9.44
N LEU A 89 -0.87 -2.93 9.10
CA LEU A 89 -0.33 -3.94 8.19
C LEU A 89 0.64 -4.88 8.91
N LYS A 90 0.56 -6.17 8.58
CA LYS A 90 1.59 -7.15 8.93
C LYS A 90 1.97 -7.95 7.70
N LEU A 91 3.25 -7.98 7.39
CA LEU A 91 3.84 -8.65 6.23
C LEU A 91 4.76 -9.76 6.70
N GLU A 92 4.81 -10.87 5.96
CA GLU A 92 5.80 -11.93 6.16
C GLU A 92 6.91 -11.79 5.14
N TRP A 93 8.16 -11.91 5.58
CA TRP A 93 9.33 -11.87 4.71
C TRP A 93 10.27 -13.04 4.97
N GLU A 94 11.00 -13.43 3.93
CA GLU A 94 12.11 -14.38 4.01
C GLU A 94 13.34 -13.83 3.31
N GLY A 95 14.49 -14.04 3.90
CA GLY A 95 15.80 -13.76 3.32
C GLY A 95 16.59 -15.03 3.14
N LYS A 96 17.36 -15.10 2.06
CA LYS A 96 18.30 -16.18 1.74
C LYS A 96 19.53 -15.61 1.06
N VAL A 97 20.61 -16.38 1.06
CA VAL A 97 21.82 -16.04 0.31
C VAL A 97 22.07 -17.09 -0.76
N LEU A 98 22.36 -16.61 -1.97
CA LEU A 98 22.77 -17.43 -3.11
C LEU A 98 24.27 -17.21 -3.34
N SER A 99 25.03 -18.29 -3.54
CA SER A 99 26.45 -18.21 -3.91
C SER A 99 26.63 -18.75 -5.32
N SER A 100 27.38 -18.04 -6.15
CA SER A 100 27.67 -18.44 -7.54
C SER A 100 28.72 -19.55 -7.68
N ASP A 101 29.42 -19.91 -6.60
CA ASP A 101 30.52 -20.89 -6.62
C ASP A 101 30.06 -22.35 -6.45
N LEU A 102 28.76 -22.58 -6.23
CA LEU A 102 28.17 -23.91 -6.08
C LEU A 102 27.35 -24.24 -7.33
N GLU A 103 27.96 -24.96 -8.28
CA GLU A 103 27.26 -25.66 -9.35
C GLU A 103 26.25 -26.65 -8.75
N GLY A 104 24.96 -26.34 -8.87
CA GLY A 104 23.88 -27.26 -8.55
C GLY A 104 23.37 -27.12 -7.11
N ASP A 105 22.06 -26.88 -7.02
CA ASP A 105 21.25 -26.70 -5.82
C ASP A 105 21.42 -25.36 -5.07
N ASN A 106 20.30 -24.62 -5.03
CA ASN A 106 20.03 -23.48 -4.15
C ASN A 106 20.27 -23.89 -2.69
N THR A 107 21.53 -23.94 -2.27
CA THR A 107 21.85 -24.19 -0.88
C THR A 107 21.53 -22.89 -0.17
N ASP A 108 20.37 -22.84 0.51
CA ASP A 108 19.92 -21.68 1.29
C ASP A 108 20.86 -21.50 2.50
N ILE A 109 22.04 -20.92 2.27
CA ILE A 109 23.02 -20.68 3.33
C ILE A 109 22.51 -19.47 4.14
N GLY A 110 22.03 -19.72 5.36
CA GLY A 110 21.62 -18.65 6.27
C GLY A 110 20.22 -18.08 6.03
N ALA A 111 19.23 -18.91 5.73
CA ALA A 111 17.84 -18.47 5.60
C ALA A 111 17.32 -17.81 6.89
N LEU A 112 16.82 -16.57 6.78
CA LEU A 112 16.21 -15.82 7.88
C LEU A 112 14.75 -15.51 7.53
N LYS A 113 13.84 -15.67 8.50
CA LYS A 113 12.43 -15.36 8.31
C LYS A 113 11.96 -14.40 9.40
N GLY A 114 11.03 -13.53 9.03
CA GLY A 114 10.53 -12.52 9.93
C GLY A 114 9.20 -11.96 9.51
N THR A 115 8.75 -10.98 10.30
CA THR A 115 7.54 -10.21 10.07
C THR A 115 7.86 -8.73 10.11
N LEU A 116 7.25 -7.97 9.22
CA LEU A 116 7.25 -6.51 9.23
C LEU A 116 5.88 -6.06 9.70
N GLU A 117 5.82 -5.22 10.72
CA GLU A 117 4.57 -4.66 11.23
C GLU A 117 4.58 -3.15 11.03
N ILE A 118 3.49 -2.62 10.50
CA ILE A 118 3.22 -1.18 10.39
C ILE A 118 1.98 -0.97 11.26
N PRO A 119 2.16 -0.49 12.50
CA PRO A 119 1.07 -0.38 13.46
C PRO A 119 -0.03 0.56 12.99
N GLU A 120 0.37 1.65 12.34
CA GLU A 120 -0.50 2.75 11.95
C GLU A 120 0.00 3.32 10.62
N PHE A 121 -0.87 3.32 9.62
CA PHE A 121 -0.67 3.92 8.31
C PHE A 121 -1.94 4.66 7.92
N ALA A 122 -1.96 5.96 8.21
CA ALA A 122 -3.14 6.81 8.08
C ALA A 122 -2.88 8.03 7.17
N ASP A 123 -3.95 8.71 6.73
CA ASP A 123 -3.84 9.88 5.85
C ASP A 123 -3.34 11.16 6.54
N ASP A 124 -3.42 11.21 7.86
CA ASP A 124 -2.91 12.30 8.72
C ASP A 124 -1.51 12.04 9.29
N GLU A 125 -0.94 10.88 9.01
CA GLU A 125 0.40 10.43 9.44
C GLU A 125 1.41 10.55 8.29
N GLU A 126 2.29 11.55 8.36
CA GLU A 126 3.37 11.72 7.37
C GLU A 126 4.51 10.70 7.55
N ASN A 127 4.71 10.18 8.77
CA ASN A 127 5.83 9.31 9.12
C ASN A 127 5.38 8.11 9.94
N PHE A 128 4.96 7.06 9.25
CA PHE A 128 4.62 5.78 9.87
C PHE A 128 5.87 4.98 10.29
N GLU A 129 5.73 4.25 11.40
CA GLU A 129 6.76 3.34 11.91
C GLU A 129 6.73 2.00 11.16
N VAL A 130 7.91 1.46 10.84
CA VAL A 130 8.06 0.12 10.25
C VAL A 130 8.86 -0.75 11.22
N LEU A 131 8.18 -1.65 11.93
CA LEU A 131 8.76 -2.53 12.93
C LEU A 131 9.22 -3.84 12.29
N VAL A 132 10.54 -4.07 12.25
CA VAL A 132 11.12 -5.31 11.74
C VAL A 132 11.34 -6.31 12.87
N LYS A 133 10.66 -7.46 12.79
CA LYS A 133 10.85 -8.60 13.69
C LYS A 133 11.42 -9.79 12.93
N CYS A 134 12.41 -10.47 13.50
CA CYS A 134 12.97 -11.70 12.94
C CYS A 134 13.23 -12.72 14.04
N LYS A 135 13.47 -13.99 13.66
CA LYS A 135 14.02 -14.98 14.59
C LYS A 135 15.40 -14.56 15.07
N SER A 136 15.86 -15.19 16.16
CA SER A 136 17.20 -14.95 16.72
C SER A 136 18.25 -15.06 15.62
N ILE A 137 19.10 -14.03 15.53
CA ILE A 137 20.21 -13.97 14.58
C ILE A 137 21.34 -14.82 15.17
N THR A 138 21.85 -15.77 14.40
CA THR A 138 22.91 -16.70 14.86
C THR A 138 24.26 -16.46 14.19
N ASP A 139 24.27 -15.89 12.98
CA ASP A 139 25.45 -15.80 12.13
C ASP A 139 25.55 -14.43 11.45
N ASP A 140 26.77 -14.02 11.06
CA ASP A 140 27.04 -12.76 10.35
C ASP A 140 26.25 -12.65 9.04
N VAL A 141 26.00 -13.78 8.36
CA VAL A 141 25.17 -13.84 7.16
C VAL A 141 23.73 -13.39 7.44
N GLN A 142 23.16 -13.85 8.55
CA GLN A 142 21.81 -13.45 8.96
C GLN A 142 21.77 -11.99 9.41
N GLN A 143 22.86 -11.48 10.02
CA GLN A 143 22.98 -10.06 10.36
C GLN A 143 22.97 -9.17 9.12
N LYS A 144 23.65 -9.58 8.04
CA LYS A 144 23.61 -8.87 6.76
C LYS A 144 22.22 -8.88 6.12
N ILE A 145 21.53 -10.02 6.13
CA ILE A 145 20.13 -10.10 5.69
C ILE A 145 19.26 -9.14 6.51
N ARG A 146 19.45 -9.11 7.82
CA ARG A 146 18.72 -8.21 8.70
C ARG A 146 18.95 -6.73 8.34
N ASN A 147 20.21 -6.34 8.13
CA ASN A 147 20.54 -4.97 7.71
C ASN A 147 19.90 -4.62 6.36
N LEU A 148 19.92 -5.55 5.39
CA LEU A 148 19.24 -5.37 4.10
C LEU A 148 17.73 -5.15 4.27
N VAL A 149 17.10 -5.86 5.22
CA VAL A 149 15.68 -5.66 5.54
C VAL A 149 15.46 -4.29 6.18
N ASP A 150 16.26 -3.93 7.17
CA ASP A 150 16.13 -2.69 7.95
C ASP A 150 16.31 -1.44 7.07
N HIS A 151 17.10 -1.51 5.99
CA HIS A 151 17.33 -0.39 5.08
C HIS A 151 16.56 -0.54 3.76
N THR A 152 16.98 -1.44 2.88
CA THR A 152 16.46 -1.51 1.51
C THR A 152 14.99 -1.92 1.45
N VAL A 153 14.58 -2.91 2.26
CA VAL A 153 13.19 -3.38 2.24
C VAL A 153 12.26 -2.37 2.88
N THR A 154 12.65 -1.77 4.02
CA THR A 154 11.84 -0.73 4.67
C THR A 154 11.72 0.52 3.80
N GLU A 155 12.78 0.96 3.11
CA GLU A 155 12.74 2.05 2.14
C GLU A 155 11.85 1.72 0.94
N GLY A 156 11.93 0.49 0.41
CA GLY A 156 11.06 0.03 -0.66
C GLY A 156 9.58 0.04 -0.26
N ILE A 157 9.27 -0.43 0.95
CA ILE A 157 7.91 -0.38 1.51
C ILE A 157 7.46 1.06 1.68
N ARG A 158 8.32 1.94 2.22
CA ARG A 158 8.01 3.36 2.40
C ARG A 158 7.71 4.05 1.07
N SER A 159 8.51 3.76 0.05
CA SER A 159 8.30 4.28 -1.30
C SER A 159 6.95 3.84 -1.86
N VAL A 160 6.59 2.56 -1.74
CA VAL A 160 5.30 2.04 -2.20
C VAL A 160 4.14 2.70 -1.46
N LEU A 161 4.19 2.76 -0.13
CA LEU A 161 3.14 3.38 0.68
C LEU A 161 3.03 4.89 0.45
N GLY A 162 4.14 5.57 0.15
CA GLY A 162 4.12 6.99 -0.25
C GLY A 162 3.34 7.25 -1.55
N THR A 163 3.20 6.25 -2.42
CA THR A 163 2.35 6.36 -3.64
C THR A 163 0.89 6.02 -3.40
N PHE A 164 0.54 5.48 -2.23
CA PHE A 164 -0.80 4.96 -1.96
C PHE A 164 -1.86 6.05 -1.98
N HIS A 165 -1.57 7.23 -1.41
CA HIS A 165 -2.52 8.34 -1.33
C HIS A 165 -3.03 8.74 -2.73
N GLU A 166 -2.10 9.02 -3.65
CA GLU A 166 -2.41 9.37 -5.04
C GLU A 166 -3.09 8.20 -5.78
N ALA A 167 -2.58 6.98 -5.60
CA ALA A 167 -3.18 5.79 -6.21
C ALA A 167 -4.64 5.57 -5.75
N LEU A 168 -4.96 5.88 -4.50
CA LEU A 168 -6.31 5.78 -3.95
C LEU A 168 -7.25 6.84 -4.53
N LEU A 169 -6.77 8.06 -4.78
CA LEU A 169 -7.56 9.11 -5.46
C LEU A 169 -7.87 8.75 -6.92
N ASP A 170 -6.94 8.07 -7.58
CA ASP A 170 -7.02 7.67 -8.98
C ASP A 170 -7.60 6.27 -9.22
N CYS A 171 -7.98 5.54 -8.17
CA CYS A 171 -8.55 4.19 -8.29
C CYS A 171 -9.82 4.11 -9.19
N ASP A 172 -10.48 5.25 -9.41
CA ASP A 172 -11.69 5.42 -10.23
C ASP A 172 -11.46 6.14 -11.57
N ALA A 173 -10.23 6.54 -11.89
CA ALA A 173 -9.92 7.16 -13.17
C ALA A 173 -9.93 6.09 -14.27
N ARG A 174 -11.03 6.02 -15.04
CA ARG A 174 -11.12 5.32 -16.32
C ARG A 174 -11.38 6.33 -17.42
#